data_AF-A0A9N8JIK7-F1
#
_entry.id   AF-A0A9N8JIK7-F1
#
_cell.length_a   1.000
_cell.length_b   1.000
_cell.length_c   1.000
_cell.angle_alpha   90.00
_cell.angle_beta   90.00
_cell.angle_gamma   90.00
#
_symmetry.space_group_name_H-M   'P 1'
#
loop_
_entity.id
_entity.type
_entity.pdbx_description
1 polymer ?
#
loop_
_entity_poly.entity_id
_entity_poly.type
_entity_poly.pdbx_seq_one_letter_code
_entity_poly.pdbx_strand_id
1 'polypeptide(L)'
;THGKMKLDSRQLRYLTAEDWRVLTAVEMGSKNHELVPTVLIAQIAGLRGGSGVHKSIATLAKSGLVAKIKNAKYDGYRLTYGGLDYLSLNTLRKQDTVFSLGNQIGVGKESDIYVVADPSGKQLVLKLHRLGRISFRTVKANRDYLRNRTTGSWMYLSRLAAMKEYAFMQVLKREGFPVPEPIAQTRHTLVMELIDSFPLRSIDNVSNPLKLYGELMDLIVRLAKVGLIHGDFNEFNLLIKEDPVTKKSTPILIDFPQMLSTTHENAKWYFDRDVNCIKRFFSRQFKFTSDEPGPFFEDAIKDADKNKRLDVEVEATGFSRKMAKDLDRFVEAVGFQNEADEDTAEVQDDQDSHEVDQDYSEDEEEDDDEEEEETNSQTAREDQTEEELAEQTHADSLENPQVDDPKLAEELGSLGPQDAAPALTAENLAKHLEPLNLQDQQEEYNATVEQQKKKKKAAGWSI
;
A
#
# COMPACT_ATOMS: atom_id res chain seq x y z
N THR A 1 -0.06 21.33 8.75
CA THR A 1 0.91 20.43 9.44
C THR A 1 0.45 18.98 9.35
N HIS A 2 0.77 18.29 8.26
CA HIS A 2 0.59 16.83 8.17
C HIS A 2 1.81 16.14 8.80
N GLY A 3 1.78 15.92 10.12
CA GLY A 3 2.79 15.12 10.79
C GLY A 3 2.82 13.69 10.25
N LYS A 4 4.01 13.07 10.19
CA LYS A 4 4.18 11.66 9.76
C LYS A 4 3.20 10.77 10.54
N MET A 5 2.21 10.19 9.85
CA MET A 5 1.26 9.22 10.42
C MET A 5 1.99 7.91 10.71
N LYS A 6 2.74 7.87 11.81
CA LYS A 6 3.28 6.65 12.39
C LYS A 6 2.18 5.99 13.23
N LEU A 7 2.06 4.67 13.11
CA LEU A 7 1.18 3.88 13.98
C LEU A 7 1.66 3.98 15.43
N ASP A 8 0.87 4.63 16.28
CA ASP A 8 0.95 4.52 17.74
C ASP A 8 0.03 3.37 18.16
N SER A 9 0.57 2.29 18.73
CA SER A 9 -0.22 1.17 19.25
C SER A 9 -0.68 1.36 20.70
N ARG A 10 -0.19 2.40 21.40
CA ARG A 10 -0.34 2.51 22.86
C ARG A 10 -1.80 2.59 23.29
N GLN A 11 -2.62 3.28 22.52
CA GLN A 11 -4.04 3.48 22.84
C GLN A 11 -4.88 2.21 22.60
N LEU A 12 -4.37 1.24 21.83
CA LEU A 12 -5.05 -0.04 21.53
C LEU A 12 -5.35 -0.83 22.80
N ARG A 13 -4.44 -0.73 23.79
CA ARG A 13 -4.54 -1.34 25.13
C ARG A 13 -5.61 -0.72 26.05
N TYR A 14 -6.17 0.44 25.71
CA TYR A 14 -7.13 1.18 26.53
C TYR A 14 -8.56 1.20 25.94
N LEU A 15 -8.76 0.66 24.73
CA LEU A 15 -10.08 0.60 24.11
C LEU A 15 -10.93 -0.54 24.67
N THR A 16 -12.12 -0.19 25.18
CA THR A 16 -13.07 -1.15 25.74
C THR A 16 -13.79 -1.95 24.65
N ALA A 17 -14.50 -3.01 25.06
CA ALA A 17 -15.34 -3.80 24.15
C ALA A 17 -16.43 -2.95 23.45
N GLU A 18 -16.93 -1.89 24.09
CA GLU A 18 -17.88 -0.95 23.47
C GLU A 18 -17.19 -0.06 22.43
N ASP A 19 -15.98 0.45 22.72
CA ASP A 19 -15.21 1.26 21.76
C ASP A 19 -14.87 0.46 20.49
N TRP A 20 -14.45 -0.80 20.64
CA TRP A 20 -14.22 -1.68 19.49
C TRP A 20 -15.49 -1.93 18.66
N ARG A 21 -16.63 -2.07 19.33
CA ARG A 21 -17.92 -2.34 18.68
C ARG A 21 -18.46 -1.11 17.95
N VAL A 22 -18.24 0.09 18.50
CA VAL A 22 -18.53 1.38 17.85
C VAL A 22 -17.59 1.64 16.68
N LEU A 23 -16.29 1.37 16.81
CA LEU A 23 -15.32 1.52 15.70
C LEU A 23 -15.64 0.57 14.54
N THR A 24 -16.06 -0.67 14.85
CA THR A 24 -16.53 -1.63 13.84
C THR A 24 -17.84 -1.17 13.18
N ALA A 25 -18.75 -0.55 13.94
CA ALA A 25 -19.97 0.03 13.38
C ALA A 25 -19.70 1.20 12.41
N VAL A 26 -18.68 2.01 12.68
CA VAL A 26 -18.21 3.06 11.75
C VAL A 26 -17.65 2.44 10.47
N GLU A 27 -16.82 1.40 10.54
CA GLU A 27 -16.34 0.67 9.35
C GLU A 27 -17.50 0.07 8.53
N MET A 28 -18.48 -0.54 9.20
CA MET A 28 -19.63 -1.14 8.52
C MET A 28 -20.49 -0.09 7.81
N GLY A 29 -20.72 1.06 8.45
CA GLY A 29 -21.44 2.18 7.83
C GLY A 29 -20.63 2.84 6.70
N SER A 30 -19.30 2.88 6.79
CA SER A 30 -18.44 3.55 5.80
C SER A 30 -18.38 2.85 4.44
N LYS A 31 -18.99 1.67 4.30
CA LYS A 31 -19.19 0.98 3.00
C LYS A 31 -20.13 1.75 2.07
N ASN A 32 -21.12 2.45 2.65
CA ASN A 32 -22.19 3.12 1.91
C ASN A 32 -22.21 4.64 2.11
N HIS A 33 -21.53 5.17 3.14
CA HIS A 33 -21.50 6.60 3.48
C HIS A 33 -20.07 7.05 3.81
N GLU A 34 -19.50 8.05 3.13
CA GLU A 34 -18.18 8.58 3.53
C GLU A 34 -18.20 9.13 4.97
N LEU A 35 -19.28 9.83 5.31
CA LEU A 35 -19.58 10.31 6.66
C LEU A 35 -20.73 9.48 7.23
N VAL A 36 -20.47 8.67 8.24
CA VAL A 36 -21.48 7.76 8.83
C VAL A 36 -22.31 8.53 9.87
N PRO A 37 -23.64 8.65 9.74
CA PRO A 37 -24.46 9.39 10.69
C PRO A 37 -24.41 8.80 12.09
N THR A 38 -24.40 9.64 13.12
CA THR A 38 -24.30 9.22 14.54
C THR A 38 -25.42 8.24 14.95
N VAL A 39 -26.63 8.40 14.39
CA VAL A 39 -27.76 7.47 14.58
C VAL A 39 -27.48 6.10 13.96
N LEU A 40 -26.89 6.04 12.76
CA LEU A 40 -26.55 4.80 12.08
C LEU A 40 -25.43 4.04 12.81
N ILE A 41 -24.43 4.77 13.34
CA ILE A 41 -23.40 4.18 14.21
C ILE A 41 -24.04 3.52 15.44
N ALA A 42 -24.99 4.20 16.09
CA ALA A 42 -25.69 3.64 17.25
C ALA A 42 -26.54 2.40 16.90
N GLN A 43 -27.23 2.41 15.76
CA GLN A 43 -28.03 1.28 15.27
C GLN A 43 -27.15 0.06 14.96
N ILE A 44 -26.06 0.23 14.21
CA ILE A 44 -25.15 -0.87 13.85
C ILE A 44 -24.38 -1.38 15.08
N ALA A 45 -23.97 -0.48 15.99
CA ALA A 45 -23.33 -0.88 17.23
C ALA A 45 -24.30 -1.68 18.14
N GLY A 46 -25.58 -1.34 18.19
CA GLY A 46 -26.59 -2.07 18.95
C GLY A 46 -26.29 -2.15 20.46
N LEU A 47 -25.69 -1.11 21.04
CA LEU A 47 -25.45 -0.99 22.47
C LEU A 47 -26.77 -0.66 23.20
N ARG A 48 -26.97 -1.23 24.39
CA ARG A 48 -28.20 -1.02 25.18
C ARG A 48 -28.14 0.34 25.89
N GLY A 49 -28.93 1.29 25.41
CA GLY A 49 -28.97 2.67 25.91
C GLY A 49 -27.88 3.54 25.27
N GLY A 50 -28.28 4.43 24.36
CA GLY A 50 -27.37 5.13 23.43
C GLY A 50 -26.28 6.01 24.05
N SER A 51 -26.32 6.26 25.36
CA SER A 51 -25.29 7.02 26.10
C SER A 51 -23.87 6.45 25.91
N GLY A 52 -23.72 5.11 25.86
CA GLY A 52 -22.42 4.47 25.63
C GLY A 52 -21.81 4.82 24.28
N VAL A 53 -22.62 4.90 23.22
CA VAL A 53 -22.16 5.19 21.84
C VAL A 53 -21.49 6.56 21.76
N HIS A 54 -22.11 7.61 22.33
CA HIS A 54 -21.53 8.95 22.31
C HIS A 54 -20.21 9.04 23.10
N LYS A 55 -20.11 8.33 24.23
CA LYS A 55 -18.87 8.24 25.01
C LYS A 55 -17.76 7.57 24.19
N SER A 56 -18.04 6.42 23.56
CA SER A 56 -17.08 5.71 22.72
C SER A 56 -16.66 6.51 21.48
N ILE A 57 -17.60 7.18 20.81
CA ILE A 57 -17.29 8.10 19.70
C ILE A 57 -16.32 9.20 20.17
N ALA A 58 -16.53 9.79 21.36
CA ALA A 58 -15.63 10.79 21.91
C ALA A 58 -14.22 10.23 22.24
N THR A 59 -14.13 9.01 22.78
CA THR A 59 -12.86 8.29 22.98
C THR A 59 -12.13 8.09 21.64
N LEU A 60 -12.79 7.46 20.68
CA LEU A 60 -12.23 7.13 19.36
C LEU A 60 -11.82 8.39 18.58
N ALA A 61 -12.57 9.49 18.71
CA ALA A 61 -12.24 10.77 18.10
C ALA A 61 -11.03 11.44 18.76
N LYS A 62 -10.92 11.38 20.09
CA LYS A 62 -9.73 11.85 20.83
C LYS A 62 -8.47 11.04 20.46
N SER A 63 -8.63 9.74 20.21
CA SER A 63 -7.58 8.85 19.70
C SER A 63 -7.30 9.01 18.20
N GLY A 64 -8.05 9.87 17.48
CA GLY A 64 -7.88 10.07 16.04
C GLY A 64 -8.29 8.88 15.16
N LEU A 65 -9.00 7.89 15.70
CA LEU A 65 -9.44 6.67 15.02
C LEU A 65 -10.72 6.89 14.18
N VAL A 66 -11.52 7.87 14.58
CA VAL A 66 -12.62 8.43 13.79
C VAL A 66 -12.48 9.95 13.73
N ALA A 67 -12.98 10.57 12.66
CA ALA A 67 -12.90 12.02 12.49
C ALA A 67 -14.26 12.62 12.14
N LYS A 68 -14.57 13.78 12.72
CA LYS A 68 -15.68 14.63 12.29
C LYS A 68 -15.20 15.58 11.19
N ILE A 69 -16.02 15.75 10.15
CA ILE A 69 -15.72 16.68 9.05
C ILE A 69 -16.24 18.08 9.42
N LYS A 70 -15.41 19.11 9.24
CA LYS A 70 -15.85 20.52 9.38
C LYS A 70 -16.75 20.89 8.20
N ASN A 71 -17.82 21.64 8.45
CA ASN A 71 -18.78 22.11 7.44
C ASN A 71 -19.51 20.97 6.68
N ALA A 72 -19.67 19.79 7.30
CA ALA A 72 -20.48 18.72 6.73
C ALA A 72 -21.98 19.06 6.71
N LYS A 73 -22.71 18.60 5.68
CA LYS A 73 -24.16 18.81 5.53
C LYS A 73 -25.01 18.12 6.62
N TYR A 74 -24.46 17.15 7.35
CA TYR A 74 -25.14 16.42 8.43
C TYR A 74 -24.14 15.94 9.50
N ASP A 75 -24.65 15.60 10.69
CA ASP A 75 -23.82 15.10 11.80
C ASP A 75 -23.41 13.63 11.59
N GLY A 76 -22.11 13.37 11.72
CA GLY A 76 -21.56 12.02 11.59
C GLY A 76 -20.04 11.98 11.72
N TYR A 77 -19.49 10.78 11.55
CA TYR A 77 -18.07 10.49 11.69
C TYR A 77 -17.58 9.60 10.54
N ARG A 78 -16.38 9.89 10.03
CA ARG A 78 -15.67 9.02 9.07
C ARG A 78 -14.62 8.19 9.81
N LEU A 79 -14.33 6.99 9.29
CA LEU A 79 -13.16 6.21 9.72
C LEU A 79 -11.86 6.95 9.33
N THR A 80 -10.80 6.80 10.12
CA THR A 80 -9.44 7.26 9.73
C THR A 80 -8.55 6.06 9.42
N TYR A 81 -7.38 6.31 8.80
CA TYR A 81 -6.39 5.26 8.57
C TYR A 81 -5.94 4.59 9.88
N GLY A 82 -5.76 5.36 10.96
CA GLY A 82 -5.46 4.82 12.29
C GLY A 82 -6.60 3.95 12.85
N GLY A 83 -7.87 4.32 12.60
CA GLY A 83 -9.01 3.48 12.94
C GLY A 83 -9.02 2.15 12.19
N LEU A 84 -8.70 2.18 10.90
CA LEU A 84 -8.56 0.98 10.07
C LEU A 84 -7.39 0.09 10.54
N ASP A 85 -6.23 0.69 10.87
CA ASP A 85 -5.06 -0.01 11.45
C ASP A 85 -5.43 -0.73 12.74
N TYR A 86 -6.13 -0.03 13.63
CA TYR A 86 -6.58 -0.57 14.92
C TYR A 86 -7.55 -1.73 14.75
N LEU A 87 -8.50 -1.63 13.81
CA LEU A 87 -9.41 -2.73 13.48
C LEU A 87 -8.66 -3.96 12.94
N SER A 88 -7.65 -3.76 12.10
CA SER A 88 -6.77 -4.82 11.59
C SER A 88 -5.98 -5.49 12.71
N LEU A 89 -5.24 -4.73 13.51
CA LEU A 89 -4.47 -5.23 14.66
C LEU A 89 -5.35 -5.96 15.68
N ASN A 90 -6.54 -5.44 15.96
CA ASN A 90 -7.53 -6.09 16.83
C ASN A 90 -8.13 -7.37 16.24
N THR A 91 -8.05 -7.56 14.93
CA THR A 91 -8.44 -8.81 14.27
C THR A 91 -7.29 -9.83 14.37
N LEU A 92 -6.06 -9.44 13.99
CA LEU A 92 -4.86 -10.28 14.11
C LEU A 92 -4.58 -10.74 15.55
N ARG A 93 -4.81 -9.87 16.54
CA ARG A 93 -4.70 -10.21 17.97
C ARG A 93 -5.75 -11.22 18.44
N LYS A 94 -6.96 -11.18 17.90
CA LYS A 94 -8.04 -12.15 18.19
C LYS A 94 -7.91 -13.46 17.42
N GLN A 95 -6.98 -13.52 16.47
CA GLN A 95 -6.62 -14.71 15.71
C GLN A 95 -5.28 -15.29 16.18
N ASP A 96 -4.78 -14.85 17.35
CA ASP A 96 -3.50 -15.25 17.94
C ASP A 96 -2.30 -15.17 16.96
N THR A 97 -2.41 -14.30 15.96
CA THR A 97 -1.42 -14.13 14.89
C THR A 97 -0.39 -13.06 15.22
N VAL A 98 -0.80 -12.03 15.98
CA VAL A 98 0.06 -10.93 16.42
C VAL A 98 -0.22 -10.62 17.89
N PHE A 99 0.78 -10.87 18.74
CA PHE A 99 0.76 -10.60 20.18
C PHE A 99 1.41 -9.27 20.54
N SER A 100 2.49 -8.89 19.84
CA SER A 100 3.23 -7.65 20.08
C SER A 100 3.62 -6.93 18.79
N LEU A 101 3.73 -5.60 18.85
CA LEU A 101 4.17 -4.73 17.77
C LEU A 101 5.54 -4.13 18.12
N GLY A 102 6.50 -4.30 17.22
CA GLY A 102 7.87 -3.81 17.36
C GLY A 102 8.17 -2.56 16.55
N ASN A 103 9.45 -2.39 16.23
CA ASN A 103 9.92 -1.26 15.43
C ASN A 103 9.34 -1.26 14.02
N GLN A 104 9.15 -0.04 13.50
CA GLN A 104 8.95 0.20 12.08
C GLN A 104 10.31 0.05 11.38
N ILE A 105 10.43 -0.92 10.48
CA ILE A 105 11.66 -1.22 9.73
C ILE A 105 11.63 -0.64 8.30
N GLY A 106 10.46 -0.25 7.80
CA GLY A 106 10.31 0.35 6.47
C GLY A 106 9.19 1.38 6.39
N VAL A 107 9.42 2.42 5.58
CA VAL A 107 8.43 3.43 5.18
C VAL A 107 8.51 3.57 3.66
N GLY A 108 7.70 2.79 2.94
CA GLY A 108 7.63 2.82 1.49
C GLY A 108 6.76 3.95 0.95
N LYS A 109 6.80 4.15 -0.38
CA LYS A 109 5.90 5.09 -1.09
C LYS A 109 4.43 4.75 -0.80
N GLU A 110 4.09 3.45 -0.77
CA GLU A 110 2.71 2.94 -0.67
C GLU A 110 2.42 2.02 0.53
N SER A 111 3.39 1.79 1.43
CA SER A 111 3.19 0.92 2.60
C SER A 111 4.05 1.29 3.82
N ASP A 112 3.62 0.87 5.02
CA ASP A 112 4.43 0.85 6.24
C ASP A 112 4.82 -0.58 6.60
N ILE A 113 6.07 -0.83 6.96
CA ILE A 113 6.58 -2.15 7.35
C ILE A 113 6.99 -2.14 8.82
N TYR A 114 6.36 -2.99 9.63
CA TYR A 114 6.64 -3.17 11.05
C TYR A 114 7.09 -4.61 11.34
N VAL A 115 7.97 -4.78 12.32
CA VAL A 115 8.17 -6.09 12.96
C VAL A 115 7.04 -6.32 13.96
N VAL A 116 6.55 -7.54 14.03
CA VAL A 116 5.61 -8.04 15.04
C VAL A 116 6.13 -9.37 15.60
N ALA A 117 5.56 -9.85 16.70
CA ALA A 117 5.74 -11.24 17.12
C ALA A 117 4.41 -11.92 17.43
N ASP A 118 4.35 -13.22 17.17
CA ASP A 118 3.24 -14.10 17.55
C ASP A 118 3.29 -14.48 19.05
N PRO A 119 2.30 -15.19 19.61
CA PRO A 119 2.29 -15.61 21.01
C PRO A 119 3.41 -16.58 21.40
N SER A 120 4.10 -17.21 20.45
CA SER A 120 5.30 -18.02 20.71
C SER A 120 6.59 -17.20 20.80
N GLY A 121 6.54 -15.93 20.39
CA GLY A 121 7.69 -15.04 20.28
C GLY A 121 8.41 -15.13 18.92
N LYS A 122 7.88 -15.87 17.94
CA LYS A 122 8.41 -15.88 16.56
C LYS A 122 8.18 -14.49 15.96
N GLN A 123 9.27 -13.87 15.48
CA GLN A 123 9.19 -12.59 14.79
C GLN A 123 8.64 -12.78 13.37
N LEU A 124 7.78 -11.84 12.96
CA LEU A 124 7.10 -11.79 11.68
C LEU A 124 7.07 -10.32 11.19
N VAL A 125 6.73 -10.11 9.92
CA VAL A 125 6.56 -8.78 9.32
C VAL A 125 5.07 -8.46 9.17
N LEU A 126 4.68 -7.24 9.55
CA LEU A 126 3.37 -6.64 9.30
C LEU A 126 3.52 -5.50 8.27
N LYS A 127 2.96 -5.70 7.07
CA LYS A 127 2.84 -4.68 6.02
C LYS A 127 1.46 -4.03 6.07
N LEU A 128 1.42 -2.70 6.19
CA LEU A 128 0.19 -1.88 6.10
C LEU A 128 0.17 -1.17 4.75
N HIS A 129 -0.87 -1.35 3.94
CA HIS A 129 -1.03 -0.67 2.65
C HIS A 129 -1.60 0.74 2.81
N ARG A 130 -1.08 1.69 2.02
CA ARG A 130 -1.20 3.15 2.22
C ARG A 130 -1.35 3.89 0.88
N LEU A 131 -2.20 3.39 0.00
CA LEU A 131 -2.42 3.99 -1.31
C LEU A 131 -2.97 5.43 -1.14
N GLY A 132 -2.50 6.34 -1.98
CA GLY A 132 -2.81 7.79 -1.90
C GLY A 132 -1.92 8.59 -0.94
N ARG A 133 -0.85 8.00 -0.40
CA ARG A 133 0.10 8.71 0.49
C ARG A 133 0.93 9.78 -0.22
N ILE A 134 1.38 9.53 -1.46
CA ILE A 134 2.33 10.39 -2.19
C ILE A 134 1.69 11.17 -3.35
N SER A 135 0.44 10.86 -3.70
CA SER A 135 -0.34 11.49 -4.79
C SER A 135 -0.74 12.96 -4.54
N PHE A 136 0.06 13.70 -3.77
CA PHE A 136 -0.02 15.15 -3.56
C PHE A 136 1.12 15.93 -4.23
N ARG A 137 2.27 15.33 -4.52
CA ARG A 137 3.35 16.04 -5.26
C ARG A 137 3.07 16.11 -6.78
N THR A 138 2.50 15.06 -7.35
CA THR A 138 2.20 14.94 -8.80
C THR A 138 0.79 15.42 -9.21
N VAL A 139 0.12 16.22 -8.37
CA VAL A 139 -1.30 16.63 -8.59
C VAL A 139 -1.52 17.52 -9.82
N LYS A 140 -0.46 18.14 -10.36
CA LYS A 140 -0.58 19.09 -11.48
C LYS A 140 -1.14 18.47 -12.75
N ALA A 141 -0.89 17.18 -13.01
CA ALA A 141 -1.38 16.47 -14.20
C ALA A 141 -2.77 15.85 -13.99
N ASN A 142 -2.93 15.00 -12.97
CA ASN A 142 -4.15 14.22 -12.73
C ASN A 142 -5.20 14.92 -11.82
N ARG A 143 -5.25 16.26 -11.87
CA ARG A 143 -5.98 17.09 -10.88
C ARG A 143 -7.44 16.69 -10.73
N ASP A 144 -8.18 16.58 -11.83
CA ASP A 144 -9.62 16.36 -11.79
C ASP A 144 -9.98 14.86 -11.63
N TYR A 145 -9.10 13.93 -11.99
CA TYR A 145 -9.31 12.50 -11.74
C TYR A 145 -9.13 12.10 -10.27
N LEU A 146 -8.15 12.71 -9.58
CA LEU A 146 -7.94 12.52 -8.14
C LEU A 146 -9.01 13.20 -7.28
N ARG A 147 -9.53 14.35 -7.74
CA ARG A 147 -10.51 15.19 -7.00
C ARG A 147 -11.85 14.49 -6.72
N ASN A 148 -12.23 13.51 -7.53
CA ASN A 148 -13.48 12.77 -7.38
C ASN A 148 -13.40 11.51 -6.49
N ARG A 149 -12.23 11.19 -5.89
CA ARG A 149 -12.07 10.01 -5.02
C ARG A 149 -11.98 10.36 -3.53
N THR A 150 -13.09 10.07 -2.83
CA THR A 150 -13.31 10.24 -1.39
C THR A 150 -12.35 9.42 -0.52
N THR A 151 -12.27 9.72 0.78
CA THR A 151 -11.34 9.03 1.71
C THR A 151 -11.58 7.52 1.76
N GLY A 152 -12.84 7.09 1.62
CA GLY A 152 -13.22 5.68 1.59
C GLY A 152 -12.65 4.91 0.40
N SER A 153 -12.47 5.57 -0.76
CA SER A 153 -11.86 4.93 -1.94
C SER A 153 -10.42 4.51 -1.68
N TRP A 154 -9.65 5.29 -0.90
CA TRP A 154 -8.24 5.03 -0.63
C TRP A 154 -8.04 3.85 0.34
N MET A 155 -8.91 3.75 1.34
CA MET A 155 -8.97 2.58 2.24
C MET A 155 -9.43 1.31 1.51
N TYR A 156 -10.40 1.44 0.59
CA TYR A 156 -10.84 0.33 -0.25
C TYR A 156 -9.74 -0.18 -1.16
N LEU A 157 -9.05 0.70 -1.91
CA LEU A 157 -7.90 0.33 -2.73
C LEU A 157 -6.77 -0.31 -1.92
N SER A 158 -6.43 0.26 -0.75
CA SER A 158 -5.41 -0.31 0.13
C SER A 158 -5.78 -1.71 0.63
N ARG A 159 -7.08 -2.00 0.81
CA ARG A 159 -7.58 -3.35 1.07
C ARG A 159 -7.47 -4.27 -0.15
N LEU A 160 -7.78 -3.79 -1.36
CA LEU A 160 -7.64 -4.59 -2.58
C LEU A 160 -6.18 -4.98 -2.84
N ALA A 161 -5.23 -4.05 -2.67
CA ALA A 161 -3.79 -4.32 -2.78
C ALA A 161 -3.34 -5.42 -1.81
N ALA A 162 -3.71 -5.32 -0.53
CA ALA A 162 -3.36 -6.32 0.49
C ALA A 162 -3.98 -7.71 0.23
N MET A 163 -5.17 -7.76 -0.39
CA MET A 163 -5.81 -9.02 -0.81
C MET A 163 -5.11 -9.62 -2.04
N LYS A 164 -4.77 -8.80 -3.05
CA LYS A 164 -4.02 -9.21 -4.26
C LYS A 164 -2.63 -9.75 -3.90
N GLU A 165 -1.89 -9.04 -3.05
CA GLU A 165 -0.56 -9.47 -2.58
C GLU A 165 -0.59 -10.79 -1.82
N TYR A 166 -1.51 -10.97 -0.87
CA TYR A 166 -1.62 -12.23 -0.11
C TYR A 166 -1.94 -13.43 -1.01
N ALA A 167 -2.86 -13.28 -1.96
CA ALA A 167 -3.22 -14.32 -2.90
C ALA A 167 -2.03 -14.74 -3.78
N PHE A 168 -1.27 -13.77 -4.32
CA PHE A 168 -0.04 -14.08 -5.04
C PHE A 168 1.00 -14.77 -4.16
N MET A 169 1.24 -14.31 -2.94
CA MET A 169 2.19 -14.97 -2.03
C MET A 169 1.81 -16.41 -1.69
N GLN A 170 0.52 -16.71 -1.48
CA GLN A 170 0.06 -18.08 -1.23
C GLN A 170 0.35 -19.01 -2.41
N VAL A 171 0.03 -18.57 -3.62
CA VAL A 171 0.20 -19.36 -4.84
C VAL A 171 1.68 -19.50 -5.22
N LEU A 172 2.48 -18.42 -5.13
CA LEU A 172 3.92 -18.42 -5.39
C LEU A 172 4.70 -19.28 -4.39
N LYS A 173 4.40 -19.20 -3.08
CA LYS A 173 5.05 -20.03 -2.05
C LYS A 173 4.75 -21.53 -2.29
N ARG A 174 3.52 -21.87 -2.71
CA ARG A 174 3.12 -23.26 -3.04
C ARG A 174 3.86 -23.80 -4.26
N GLU A 175 3.98 -23.03 -5.33
CA GLU A 175 4.76 -23.43 -6.52
C GLU A 175 6.30 -23.31 -6.33
N GLY A 176 6.75 -23.07 -5.09
CA GLY A 176 8.16 -23.10 -4.71
C GLY A 176 8.99 -21.92 -5.23
N PHE A 177 8.39 -20.74 -5.40
CA PHE A 177 9.14 -19.50 -5.61
C PHE A 177 9.76 -19.01 -4.29
N PRO A 178 10.91 -18.32 -4.34
CA PRO A 178 11.54 -17.75 -3.15
C PRO A 178 10.79 -16.47 -2.73
N VAL A 179 9.73 -16.64 -1.95
CA VAL A 179 8.90 -15.56 -1.39
C VAL A 179 8.67 -15.77 0.12
N PRO A 180 8.33 -14.74 0.91
CA PRO A 180 7.94 -14.88 2.31
C PRO A 180 6.76 -15.83 2.50
N GLU A 181 6.73 -16.59 3.61
CA GLU A 181 5.54 -17.35 4.01
C GLU A 181 4.37 -16.39 4.33
N PRO A 182 3.23 -16.48 3.64
CA PRO A 182 2.04 -15.68 3.93
C PRO A 182 1.32 -16.24 5.16
N ILE A 183 1.30 -15.49 6.26
CA ILE A 183 0.66 -15.92 7.51
C ILE A 183 -0.83 -15.54 7.51
N ALA A 184 -1.15 -14.25 7.41
CA ALA A 184 -2.54 -13.77 7.49
C ALA A 184 -2.78 -12.45 6.73
N GLN A 185 -4.03 -12.24 6.34
CA GLN A 185 -4.50 -11.03 5.66
C GLN A 185 -5.70 -10.46 6.43
N THR A 186 -5.73 -9.15 6.68
CA THR A 186 -6.97 -8.47 7.10
C THR A 186 -7.02 -7.02 6.66
N ARG A 187 -8.13 -6.62 6.03
CA ARG A 187 -8.35 -5.27 5.48
C ARG A 187 -7.20 -4.87 4.54
N HIS A 188 -6.46 -3.82 4.86
CA HIS A 188 -5.28 -3.31 4.15
C HIS A 188 -3.95 -3.87 4.68
N THR A 189 -3.98 -4.93 5.49
CA THR A 189 -2.81 -5.45 6.21
C THR A 189 -2.47 -6.88 5.85
N LEU A 190 -1.18 -7.19 5.91
CA LEU A 190 -0.60 -8.48 5.57
C LEU A 190 0.45 -8.84 6.64
N VAL A 191 0.38 -10.06 7.18
CA VAL A 191 1.40 -10.65 8.05
C VAL A 191 2.14 -11.75 7.30
N MET A 192 3.47 -11.71 7.33
CA MET A 192 4.35 -12.62 6.61
C MET A 192 5.62 -13.00 7.40
N GLU A 193 6.34 -14.00 6.92
CA GLU A 193 7.68 -14.40 7.40
C GLU A 193 8.65 -13.22 7.51
N LEU A 194 9.32 -13.06 8.66
CA LEU A 194 10.50 -12.19 8.75
C LEU A 194 11.72 -12.95 8.21
N ILE A 195 12.36 -12.38 7.20
CA ILE A 195 13.51 -12.99 6.52
C ILE A 195 14.77 -12.18 6.83
N ASP A 196 15.71 -12.80 7.55
CA ASP A 196 17.06 -12.27 7.75
C ASP A 196 17.76 -12.16 6.39
N SER A 197 17.83 -10.94 5.86
CA SER A 197 18.17 -10.60 4.47
C SER A 197 18.34 -9.09 4.29
N PHE A 198 18.93 -8.68 3.17
CA PHE A 198 19.19 -7.28 2.83
C PHE A 198 18.54 -6.93 1.48
N PRO A 199 17.95 -5.74 1.29
CA PRO A 199 17.53 -5.27 -0.03
C PRO A 199 18.71 -5.23 -1.00
N LEU A 200 18.51 -5.66 -2.24
CA LEU A 200 19.57 -5.74 -3.26
C LEU A 200 20.25 -4.37 -3.50
N ARG A 201 19.49 -3.27 -3.40
CA ARG A 201 20.01 -1.89 -3.43
C ARG A 201 21.09 -1.60 -2.39
N SER A 202 21.05 -2.27 -1.24
CA SER A 202 21.98 -2.06 -0.11
C SER A 202 23.24 -2.93 -0.17
N ILE A 203 23.53 -3.54 -1.34
CA ILE A 203 24.63 -4.48 -1.52
C ILE A 203 25.65 -3.88 -2.50
N ASP A 204 26.80 -3.48 -1.98
CA ASP A 204 27.87 -2.88 -2.79
C ASP A 204 28.61 -3.94 -3.64
N ASN A 205 28.76 -5.16 -3.11
CA ASN A 205 29.53 -6.23 -3.73
C ASN A 205 28.84 -7.59 -3.55
N VAL A 206 28.83 -8.40 -4.60
CA VAL A 206 28.33 -9.79 -4.62
C VAL A 206 29.48 -10.70 -5.04
N SER A 207 29.64 -11.85 -4.37
CA SER A 207 30.74 -12.80 -4.61
C SER A 207 30.77 -13.40 -6.02
N ASN A 208 29.61 -13.48 -6.68
CA ASN A 208 29.47 -13.89 -8.07
C ASN A 208 28.27 -13.18 -8.73
N PRO A 209 28.46 -12.00 -9.35
CA PRO A 209 27.39 -11.23 -9.98
C PRO A 209 26.73 -11.99 -11.14
N LEU A 210 27.51 -12.68 -11.98
CA LEU A 210 27.01 -13.50 -13.10
C LEU A 210 25.98 -14.53 -12.61
N LYS A 211 26.27 -15.23 -11.52
CA LYS A 211 25.35 -16.21 -10.94
C LYS A 211 24.08 -15.58 -10.39
N LEU A 212 24.20 -14.47 -9.65
CA LEU A 212 23.01 -13.80 -9.09
C LEU A 212 22.13 -13.22 -10.21
N TYR A 213 22.73 -12.65 -11.25
CA TYR A 213 22.05 -12.20 -12.46
C TYR A 213 21.28 -13.34 -13.13
N GLY A 214 21.91 -14.51 -13.30
CA GLY A 214 21.27 -15.70 -13.83
C GLY A 214 20.11 -16.21 -12.96
N GLU A 215 20.29 -16.28 -11.64
CA GLU A 215 19.21 -16.66 -10.70
C GLU A 215 18.03 -15.65 -10.73
N LEU A 216 18.28 -14.36 -11.00
CA LEU A 216 17.22 -13.34 -11.15
C LEU A 216 16.52 -13.40 -12.51
N MET A 217 17.24 -13.61 -13.61
CA MET A 217 16.64 -13.75 -14.94
C MET A 217 15.81 -15.05 -15.07
N ASP A 218 16.27 -16.14 -14.47
CA ASP A 218 15.47 -17.37 -14.35
C ASP A 218 14.16 -17.11 -13.57
N LEU A 219 14.18 -16.32 -12.49
CA LEU A 219 12.95 -15.96 -11.76
C LEU A 219 11.96 -15.18 -12.62
N ILE A 220 12.40 -14.20 -13.41
CA ILE A 220 11.52 -13.46 -14.34
C ILE A 220 10.92 -14.41 -15.39
N VAL A 221 11.74 -15.27 -15.99
CA VAL A 221 11.29 -16.26 -16.98
C VAL A 221 10.34 -17.30 -16.36
N ARG A 222 10.62 -17.75 -15.14
CA ARG A 222 9.81 -18.74 -14.40
C ARG A 222 8.45 -18.17 -14.01
N LEU A 223 8.35 -16.87 -13.68
CA LEU A 223 7.06 -16.18 -13.51
C LEU A 223 6.26 -16.20 -14.81
N ALA A 224 6.87 -15.83 -15.94
CA ALA A 224 6.20 -15.84 -17.24
C ALA A 224 5.71 -17.24 -17.64
N LYS A 225 6.51 -18.29 -17.39
CA LYS A 225 6.12 -19.70 -17.66
C LYS A 225 4.92 -20.19 -16.83
N VAL A 226 4.56 -19.52 -15.72
CA VAL A 226 3.37 -19.81 -14.91
C VAL A 226 2.25 -18.77 -15.09
N GLY A 227 2.35 -17.96 -16.15
CA GLY A 227 1.33 -17.00 -16.56
C GLY A 227 1.45 -15.60 -15.96
N LEU A 228 2.51 -15.29 -15.20
CA LEU A 228 2.66 -14.07 -14.39
C LEU A 228 3.81 -13.15 -14.83
N ILE A 229 3.68 -11.87 -14.55
CA ILE A 229 4.72 -10.84 -14.66
C ILE A 229 4.73 -10.05 -13.35
N HIS A 230 5.89 -9.63 -12.86
CA HIS A 230 5.96 -8.92 -11.57
C HIS A 230 5.38 -7.52 -11.65
N GLY A 231 5.70 -6.78 -12.72
CA GLY A 231 5.19 -5.42 -12.91
C GLY A 231 5.87 -4.39 -12.01
N ASP A 232 6.94 -4.77 -11.31
CA ASP A 232 7.85 -3.87 -10.56
C ASP A 232 9.14 -4.62 -10.13
N PHE A 233 9.85 -5.28 -11.06
CA PHE A 233 11.01 -6.13 -10.70
C PHE A 233 12.33 -5.30 -10.63
N ASN A 234 12.59 -4.72 -9.46
CA ASN A 234 13.68 -3.76 -9.24
C ASN A 234 14.57 -4.12 -8.01
N GLU A 235 15.62 -3.34 -7.74
CA GLU A 235 16.56 -3.58 -6.63
C GLU A 235 16.01 -3.31 -5.21
N PHE A 236 14.80 -2.77 -5.09
CA PHE A 236 14.10 -2.55 -3.82
C PHE A 236 13.19 -3.73 -3.46
N ASN A 237 12.56 -4.35 -4.47
CA ASN A 237 11.64 -5.48 -4.33
C ASN A 237 12.34 -6.85 -4.32
N LEU A 238 13.68 -6.85 -4.30
CA LEU A 238 14.53 -8.03 -4.20
C LEU A 238 15.31 -8.00 -2.87
N LEU A 239 15.07 -9.00 -2.03
CA LEU A 239 15.84 -9.26 -0.82
C LEU A 239 16.87 -10.37 -1.10
N ILE A 240 18.12 -10.17 -0.71
CA ILE A 240 19.16 -11.21 -0.77
C ILE A 240 19.38 -11.78 0.61
N LYS A 241 19.17 -13.09 0.74
CA LYS A 241 19.55 -13.87 1.92
C LYS A 241 20.90 -14.52 1.66
N GLU A 242 21.89 -14.22 2.50
CA GLU A 242 23.20 -14.87 2.45
C GLU A 242 23.23 -16.05 3.43
N ASP A 243 23.60 -17.24 2.94
CA ASP A 243 23.89 -18.36 3.82
C ASP A 243 25.24 -18.15 4.54
N PRO A 244 25.30 -18.15 5.88
CA PRO A 244 26.49 -17.73 6.63
C PRO A 244 27.68 -18.69 6.52
N VAL A 245 27.45 -19.94 6.11
CA VAL A 245 28.48 -21.00 6.04
C VAL A 245 28.98 -21.20 4.61
N THR A 246 28.06 -21.32 3.66
CA THR A 246 28.34 -21.58 2.24
C THR A 246 28.55 -20.31 1.42
N LYS A 247 28.22 -19.14 1.98
CA LYS A 247 28.28 -17.83 1.30
C LYS A 247 27.47 -17.77 0.01
N LYS A 248 26.41 -18.59 -0.08
CA LYS A 248 25.44 -18.52 -1.17
C LYS A 248 24.45 -17.38 -0.90
N SER A 249 24.52 -16.33 -1.71
CA SER A 249 23.40 -15.41 -1.91
C SER A 249 22.22 -16.15 -2.54
N THR A 250 21.01 -15.95 -2.01
CA THR A 250 19.76 -16.44 -2.60
C THR A 250 18.79 -15.27 -2.72
N PRO A 251 18.31 -14.94 -3.93
CA PRO A 251 17.32 -13.88 -4.13
C PRO A 251 15.93 -14.32 -3.66
N ILE A 252 15.20 -13.39 -3.08
CA ILE A 252 13.85 -13.55 -2.53
C ILE A 252 13.03 -12.34 -2.99
N LEU A 253 11.86 -12.60 -3.55
CA LEU A 253 10.99 -11.60 -4.17
C LEU A 253 9.93 -11.11 -3.17
N ILE A 254 9.58 -9.82 -3.23
CA ILE A 254 8.55 -9.17 -2.42
C ILE A 254 7.76 -8.13 -3.23
N ASP A 255 6.66 -7.63 -2.67
CA ASP A 255 5.78 -6.58 -3.21
C ASP A 255 4.98 -6.96 -4.47
N PHE A 256 3.94 -7.79 -4.26
CA PHE A 256 3.13 -8.38 -5.33
C PHE A 256 1.81 -7.68 -5.73
N PRO A 257 1.41 -6.46 -5.27
CA PRO A 257 0.15 -5.86 -5.72
C PRO A 257 0.20 -5.39 -7.18
N GLN A 258 1.39 -5.19 -7.75
CA GLN A 258 1.58 -4.77 -9.14
C GLN A 258 1.65 -5.93 -10.14
N MET A 259 1.52 -7.18 -9.68
CA MET A 259 1.58 -8.35 -10.57
C MET A 259 0.45 -8.34 -11.61
N LEU A 260 0.80 -8.79 -12.82
CA LEU A 260 -0.05 -8.82 -14.01
C LEU A 260 -0.03 -10.20 -14.67
N SER A 261 -1.07 -10.46 -15.47
CA SER A 261 -1.15 -11.64 -16.32
C SER A 261 -0.30 -11.46 -17.58
N THR A 262 0.36 -12.53 -18.02
CA THR A 262 0.99 -12.66 -19.36
C THR A 262 0.02 -12.45 -20.53
N THR A 263 -1.30 -12.51 -20.31
CA THR A 263 -2.32 -12.18 -21.31
C THR A 263 -2.86 -10.73 -21.20
N HIS A 264 -2.18 -9.86 -20.45
CA HIS A 264 -2.43 -8.41 -20.48
C HIS A 264 -1.96 -7.78 -21.80
N GLU A 265 -2.63 -6.74 -22.28
CA GLU A 265 -2.31 -6.08 -23.56
C GLU A 265 -0.86 -5.54 -23.58
N ASN A 266 -0.46 -4.91 -22.48
CA ASN A 266 0.90 -4.38 -22.29
C ASN A 266 1.91 -5.40 -21.70
N ALA A 267 1.58 -6.70 -21.66
CA ALA A 267 2.41 -7.73 -20.99
C ALA A 267 3.88 -7.72 -21.43
N LYS A 268 4.13 -7.65 -22.74
CA LYS A 268 5.50 -7.59 -23.29
C LYS A 268 6.30 -6.40 -22.73
N TRP A 269 5.69 -5.22 -22.65
CA TRP A 269 6.34 -4.01 -22.12
C TRP A 269 6.71 -4.16 -20.64
N TYR A 270 5.82 -4.71 -19.81
CA TYR A 270 6.12 -4.96 -18.39
C TYR A 270 7.24 -5.98 -18.20
N PHE A 271 7.25 -7.08 -18.97
CA PHE A 271 8.33 -8.06 -18.94
C PHE A 271 9.67 -7.46 -19.39
N ASP A 272 9.69 -6.78 -20.53
CA ASP A 272 10.90 -6.17 -21.07
C ASP A 272 11.44 -5.06 -20.14
N ARG A 273 10.57 -4.32 -19.43
CA ARG A 273 10.98 -3.37 -18.39
C ARG A 273 11.55 -4.07 -17.15
N ASP A 274 10.87 -5.10 -16.61
CA ASP A 274 11.34 -5.89 -15.46
C ASP A 274 12.75 -6.49 -15.74
N VAL A 275 13.02 -6.98 -16.96
CA VAL A 275 14.36 -7.41 -17.42
C VAL A 275 15.34 -6.24 -17.48
N ASN A 276 14.94 -5.09 -18.04
CA ASN A 276 15.81 -3.94 -18.21
C ASN A 276 16.21 -3.27 -16.88
N CYS A 277 15.35 -3.26 -15.86
CA CYS A 277 15.70 -2.75 -14.53
C CYS A 277 16.88 -3.53 -13.93
N ILE A 278 16.87 -4.86 -14.02
CA ILE A 278 17.99 -5.71 -13.56
C ILE A 278 19.24 -5.51 -14.42
N LYS A 279 19.12 -5.40 -15.75
CA LYS A 279 20.27 -5.09 -16.63
C LYS A 279 20.93 -3.75 -16.26
N ARG A 280 20.12 -2.69 -16.06
CA ARG A 280 20.59 -1.36 -15.62
C ARG A 280 21.25 -1.42 -14.25
N PHE A 281 20.62 -2.08 -13.27
CA PHE A 281 21.15 -2.19 -11.91
C PHE A 281 22.51 -2.90 -11.88
N PHE A 282 22.65 -4.06 -12.53
CA PHE A 282 23.91 -4.82 -12.54
C PHE A 282 25.05 -4.09 -13.26
N SER A 283 24.74 -3.38 -14.34
CA SER A 283 25.71 -2.52 -15.04
C SER A 283 26.12 -1.31 -14.21
N ARG A 284 25.18 -0.67 -13.50
CA ARG A 284 25.45 0.51 -12.65
C ARG A 284 26.24 0.13 -11.39
N GLN A 285 25.78 -0.87 -10.65
CA GLN A 285 26.29 -1.26 -9.34
C GLN A 285 27.54 -2.14 -9.45
N PHE A 286 27.41 -3.33 -10.05
CA PHE A 286 28.46 -4.35 -10.07
C PHE A 286 29.40 -4.28 -11.29
N LYS A 287 29.19 -3.31 -12.18
CA LYS A 287 29.85 -3.18 -13.49
C LYS A 287 29.75 -4.46 -14.33
N PHE A 288 28.68 -5.23 -14.13
CA PHE A 288 28.41 -6.47 -14.83
C PHE A 288 27.43 -6.24 -15.98
N THR A 289 27.80 -6.71 -17.17
CA THR A 289 26.92 -6.82 -18.33
C THR A 289 26.92 -8.27 -18.81
N SER A 290 25.81 -8.71 -19.40
CA SER A 290 25.68 -10.06 -19.95
C SER A 290 25.85 -10.03 -21.47
N ASP A 291 26.57 -11.01 -22.00
CA ASP A 291 26.71 -11.24 -23.44
C ASP A 291 25.41 -11.78 -24.07
N GLU A 292 24.46 -12.27 -23.27
CA GLU A 292 23.16 -12.74 -23.76
C GLU A 292 22.18 -11.56 -23.97
N PRO A 293 21.58 -11.41 -25.16
CA PRO A 293 20.72 -10.27 -25.46
C PRO A 293 19.33 -10.37 -24.79
N GLY A 294 18.87 -11.58 -24.48
CA GLY A 294 17.57 -11.86 -23.84
C GLY A 294 17.59 -11.69 -22.30
N PRO A 295 16.68 -12.36 -21.56
CA PRO A 295 15.54 -13.12 -22.09
C PRO A 295 14.53 -12.20 -22.78
N PHE A 296 13.79 -12.72 -23.76
CA PHE A 296 12.71 -12.02 -24.44
C PHE A 296 11.34 -12.59 -24.04
N PHE A 297 10.32 -11.73 -23.94
CA PHE A 297 8.97 -12.15 -23.56
C PHE A 297 8.43 -13.31 -24.41
N GLU A 298 8.62 -13.22 -25.72
CA GLU A 298 8.15 -14.23 -26.69
C GLU A 298 8.80 -15.61 -26.49
N ASP A 299 10.04 -15.67 -26.00
CA ASP A 299 10.71 -16.94 -25.67
C ASP A 299 10.26 -17.48 -24.32
N ALA A 300 10.09 -16.59 -23.33
CA ALA A 300 9.61 -16.96 -22.00
C ALA A 300 8.21 -17.60 -22.02
N ILE A 301 7.32 -17.17 -22.92
CA ILE A 301 5.95 -17.70 -23.03
C ILE A 301 5.82 -18.95 -23.92
N LYS A 302 6.80 -19.28 -24.78
CA LYS A 302 6.74 -20.50 -25.64
C LYS A 302 6.68 -21.78 -24.81
N ASP A 303 7.42 -21.78 -23.70
CA ASP A 303 7.52 -22.88 -22.73
C ASP A 303 6.46 -22.83 -21.62
N ALA A 304 5.50 -21.90 -21.66
CA ALA A 304 4.53 -21.72 -20.57
C ALA A 304 3.59 -22.93 -20.43
N ASP A 305 3.48 -23.49 -19.22
CA ASP A 305 2.58 -24.62 -18.95
C ASP A 305 1.14 -24.11 -18.92
N LYS A 306 0.41 -24.40 -19.99
CA LYS A 306 -1.00 -24.01 -20.17
C LYS A 306 -1.93 -24.57 -19.09
N ASN A 307 -1.49 -25.56 -18.31
CA ASN A 307 -2.23 -26.13 -17.18
C ASN A 307 -1.89 -25.44 -15.84
N LYS A 308 -0.85 -24.60 -15.77
CA LYS A 308 -0.39 -23.88 -14.58
C LYS A 308 -0.49 -22.36 -14.75
N ARG A 309 -1.71 -21.88 -14.98
CA ARG A 309 -2.06 -20.46 -15.08
C ARG A 309 -2.42 -19.89 -13.70
N LEU A 310 -1.40 -19.46 -12.97
CA LEU A 310 -1.54 -18.97 -11.58
C LEU A 310 -2.28 -17.62 -11.50
N ASP A 311 -2.28 -16.86 -12.58
CA ASP A 311 -3.08 -15.65 -12.74
C ASP A 311 -4.59 -15.94 -12.70
N VAL A 312 -5.03 -17.02 -13.35
CA VAL A 312 -6.43 -17.48 -13.31
C VAL A 312 -6.79 -18.03 -11.93
N GLU A 313 -5.84 -18.68 -11.24
CA GLU A 313 -6.06 -19.13 -9.86
C GLU A 313 -6.26 -17.95 -8.90
N VAL A 314 -5.49 -16.87 -9.04
CA VAL A 314 -5.66 -15.68 -8.19
C VAL A 314 -7.00 -14.97 -8.44
N GLU A 315 -7.52 -14.91 -9.67
CA GLU A 315 -8.92 -14.48 -9.90
C GLU A 315 -9.92 -15.34 -9.11
N ALA A 316 -9.68 -16.65 -9.03
CA ALA A 316 -10.55 -17.61 -8.34
C ALA A 316 -10.50 -17.54 -6.81
N THR A 317 -9.47 -16.92 -6.20
CA THR A 317 -9.36 -16.72 -4.73
C THR A 317 -10.43 -15.78 -4.15
N GLY A 318 -11.29 -15.17 -4.98
CA GLY A 318 -12.29 -14.18 -4.62
C GLY A 318 -11.91 -12.75 -5.01
N PHE A 319 -10.73 -12.55 -5.60
CA PHE A 319 -10.31 -11.28 -6.18
C PHE A 319 -10.94 -11.07 -7.57
N SER A 320 -12.22 -10.69 -7.58
CA SER A 320 -13.00 -10.55 -8.82
C SER A 320 -12.37 -9.59 -9.84
N ARG A 321 -12.59 -9.83 -11.14
CA ARG A 321 -12.12 -8.94 -12.23
C ARG A 321 -12.51 -7.47 -12.10
N LYS A 322 -13.59 -7.16 -11.39
CA LYS A 322 -13.93 -5.76 -11.07
C LYS A 322 -12.94 -5.16 -10.09
N MET A 323 -12.57 -5.89 -9.03
CA MET A 323 -11.56 -5.46 -8.05
C MET A 323 -10.18 -5.35 -8.68
N ALA A 324 -9.84 -6.23 -9.63
CA ALA A 324 -8.64 -6.07 -10.46
C ALA A 324 -8.69 -4.74 -11.21
N LYS A 325 -9.67 -4.51 -12.10
CA LYS A 325 -9.79 -3.26 -12.85
C LYS A 325 -9.90 -1.99 -11.99
N ASP A 326 -10.54 -2.05 -10.81
CA ASP A 326 -10.63 -0.92 -9.87
C ASP A 326 -9.26 -0.56 -9.26
N LEU A 327 -8.35 -1.54 -9.11
CA LEU A 327 -6.99 -1.40 -8.60
C LEU A 327 -5.98 -1.10 -9.72
N ASP A 328 -5.98 -1.89 -10.79
CA ASP A 328 -5.02 -1.78 -11.89
C ASP A 328 -5.13 -0.40 -12.58
N ARG A 329 -6.35 0.14 -12.75
CA ARG A 329 -6.58 1.53 -13.23
C ARG A 329 -6.04 2.61 -12.28
N PHE A 330 -5.87 2.31 -11.00
CA PHE A 330 -5.17 3.20 -10.07
C PHE A 330 -3.65 3.06 -10.20
N VAL A 331 -3.16 1.82 -10.33
CA VAL A 331 -1.73 1.51 -10.55
C VAL A 331 -1.22 2.20 -11.81
N GLU A 332 -1.95 2.15 -12.92
CA GLU A 332 -1.64 2.90 -14.14
C GLU A 332 -1.56 4.41 -13.88
N ALA A 333 -2.59 4.99 -13.27
CA ALA A 333 -2.71 6.44 -13.04
C ALA A 333 -1.66 7.04 -12.07
N VAL A 334 -0.90 6.20 -11.36
CA VAL A 334 0.22 6.63 -10.48
C VAL A 334 1.57 6.10 -10.98
N GLY A 335 1.62 4.91 -11.58
CA GLY A 335 2.84 4.25 -12.04
C GLY A 335 3.45 4.91 -13.29
N PHE A 336 2.62 5.38 -14.23
CA PHE A 336 3.09 5.94 -15.51
C PHE A 336 3.93 7.25 -15.40
N GLN A 337 4.12 7.82 -14.21
CA GLN A 337 4.84 9.10 -14.01
C GLN A 337 6.07 9.01 -13.09
N ASN A 338 6.50 7.82 -12.65
CA ASN A 338 7.52 7.68 -11.58
C ASN A 338 8.91 7.16 -12.03
N GLU A 339 9.11 6.81 -13.30
CA GLU A 339 10.41 6.28 -13.80
C GLU A 339 10.92 6.95 -15.10
N ALA A 340 10.17 7.88 -15.69
CA ALA A 340 10.58 8.58 -16.92
C ALA A 340 11.40 9.86 -16.64
N ASP A 341 11.12 10.53 -15.52
CA ASP A 341 11.52 11.93 -15.29
C ASP A 341 12.66 12.11 -14.25
N GLU A 342 13.11 11.05 -13.55
CA GLU A 342 14.16 11.16 -12.50
C GLU A 342 15.60 10.91 -13.02
N ASP A 343 15.79 10.33 -14.22
CA ASP A 343 17.12 9.90 -14.74
C ASP A 343 17.66 10.74 -15.94
N THR A 344 16.93 11.74 -16.44
CA THR A 344 17.35 12.57 -17.61
C THR A 344 18.03 13.89 -17.25
N ALA A 345 18.14 14.24 -15.97
CA ALA A 345 18.51 15.57 -15.51
C ALA A 345 19.99 15.74 -15.09
N GLU A 346 20.96 15.13 -15.80
CA GLU A 346 22.39 15.41 -15.54
C GLU A 346 23.37 15.18 -16.71
N VAL A 347 22.98 15.48 -17.97
CA VAL A 347 23.95 15.81 -19.05
C VAL A 347 23.41 16.94 -19.94
N GLN A 348 23.83 18.18 -19.64
CA GLN A 348 23.90 19.25 -20.63
C GLN A 348 25.28 19.91 -20.45
N ASP A 349 26.16 19.69 -21.43
CA ASP A 349 27.49 20.29 -21.50
C ASP A 349 27.44 21.41 -22.54
N ASP A 350 28.04 22.56 -22.25
CA ASP A 350 27.80 23.79 -23.01
C ASP A 350 28.49 23.77 -24.40
N GLN A 351 27.73 24.08 -25.46
CA GLN A 351 28.32 24.76 -26.62
C GLN A 351 27.29 25.55 -27.46
N ASP A 352 27.79 26.68 -27.96
CA ASP A 352 27.03 27.83 -28.44
C ASP A 352 26.38 27.72 -29.83
N SER A 353 25.33 28.55 -30.02
CA SER A 353 24.96 29.23 -31.26
C SER A 353 24.52 28.40 -32.50
N HIS A 354 23.27 28.60 -32.94
CA HIS A 354 22.94 29.76 -33.80
C HIS A 354 21.43 29.95 -34.03
N GLU A 355 21.01 31.20 -34.18
CA GLU A 355 19.66 31.58 -34.63
C GLU A 355 19.53 31.40 -36.16
N VAL A 356 18.39 30.88 -36.63
CA VAL A 356 17.73 31.35 -37.87
C VAL A 356 16.21 31.28 -37.66
N ASP A 357 15.53 32.36 -38.01
CA ASP A 357 14.07 32.53 -37.95
C ASP A 357 13.46 32.36 -39.36
N GLN A 358 12.30 31.69 -39.47
CA GLN A 358 11.49 31.71 -40.70
C GLN A 358 10.06 31.13 -40.51
N ASP A 359 9.06 31.98 -40.70
CA ASP A 359 7.72 31.58 -41.13
C ASP A 359 7.76 30.77 -42.42
N TYR A 360 6.79 29.86 -42.61
CA TYR A 360 5.98 29.82 -43.82
C TYR A 360 4.55 29.35 -43.48
N SER A 361 3.58 30.17 -43.83
CA SER A 361 2.17 29.82 -43.95
C SER A 361 1.88 29.31 -45.36
N GLU A 362 0.96 28.37 -45.51
CA GLU A 362 0.10 28.31 -46.70
C GLU A 362 -1.22 27.64 -46.34
N ASP A 363 -2.32 28.27 -46.75
CA ASP A 363 -3.70 27.79 -46.58
C ASP A 363 -4.06 26.86 -47.75
N GLU A 364 -5.04 25.97 -47.55
CA GLU A 364 -5.91 25.51 -48.65
C GLU A 364 -7.27 25.10 -48.07
N GLU A 365 -8.31 25.88 -48.39
CA GLU A 365 -9.72 25.57 -48.16
C GLU A 365 -10.29 24.87 -49.41
N GLU A 366 -11.21 23.93 -49.24
CA GLU A 366 -12.20 23.59 -50.28
C GLU A 366 -13.50 23.15 -49.60
N ASP A 367 -14.54 23.98 -49.72
CA ASP A 367 -15.93 23.68 -49.35
C ASP A 367 -16.62 22.87 -50.46
N ASP A 368 -17.70 22.14 -50.13
CA ASP A 368 -18.88 22.08 -51.00
C ASP A 368 -20.15 21.66 -50.20
N ASP A 369 -21.25 22.38 -50.43
CA ASP A 369 -22.63 22.11 -49.96
C ASP A 369 -23.28 20.96 -50.80
N GLU A 370 -24.58 20.61 -50.88
CA GLU A 370 -25.93 21.07 -50.48
C GLU A 370 -26.78 19.75 -50.32
N GLU A 371 -28.00 19.59 -49.79
CA GLU A 371 -29.14 20.43 -49.39
C GLU A 371 -29.80 19.75 -48.13
N GLU A 372 -31.13 19.72 -47.99
CA GLU A 372 -31.90 19.07 -46.90
C GLU A 372 -33.01 18.15 -47.46
N GLU A 373 -33.74 17.42 -46.59
CA GLU A 373 -35.22 17.62 -46.52
C GLU A 373 -35.82 17.07 -45.21
N GLU A 374 -36.97 17.63 -44.79
CA GLU A 374 -37.65 17.31 -43.53
C GLU A 374 -38.50 16.02 -43.58
N THR A 375 -38.98 15.55 -42.42
CA THR A 375 -40.46 15.52 -42.23
C THR A 375 -40.90 15.58 -40.76
N ASN A 376 -41.98 16.32 -40.52
CA ASN A 376 -42.51 16.69 -39.22
C ASN A 376 -43.62 15.73 -38.72
N SER A 377 -43.65 15.42 -37.41
CA SER A 377 -44.89 15.02 -36.73
C SER A 377 -44.96 15.48 -35.27
N GLN A 378 -45.80 16.48 -34.98
CA GLN A 378 -46.11 16.96 -33.63
C GLN A 378 -47.34 16.27 -33.00
N THR A 379 -47.21 15.85 -31.74
CA THR A 379 -48.22 15.96 -30.66
C THR A 379 -47.48 15.79 -29.32
N ALA A 380 -47.47 16.74 -28.37
CA ALA A 380 -48.58 17.16 -27.50
C ALA A 380 -49.13 15.96 -26.68
N ARG A 381 -49.16 15.89 -25.34
CA ARG A 381 -49.11 16.83 -24.17
C ARG A 381 -48.82 15.97 -22.90
N GLU A 382 -48.61 16.37 -21.64
CA GLU A 382 -48.44 17.56 -20.76
C GLU A 382 -47.92 16.99 -19.40
N ASP A 383 -47.31 17.66 -18.40
CA ASP A 383 -46.60 18.94 -18.21
C ASP A 383 -46.08 18.96 -16.72
N GLN A 384 -45.47 20.07 -16.25
CA GLN A 384 -45.11 20.41 -14.85
C GLN A 384 -43.85 19.73 -14.27
N THR A 385 -42.66 20.37 -14.12
CA THR A 385 -42.21 21.66 -13.51
C THR A 385 -41.83 21.59 -12.04
N GLU A 386 -40.56 21.86 -11.73
CA GLU A 386 -40.12 22.99 -10.86
C GLU A 386 -38.58 23.09 -10.84
N GLU A 387 -38.04 24.16 -11.45
CA GLU A 387 -36.63 24.59 -11.39
C GLU A 387 -36.59 26.13 -11.35
N GLU A 388 -35.40 26.72 -11.17
CA GLU A 388 -35.06 28.15 -11.13
C GLU A 388 -35.42 28.95 -9.86
N LEU A 389 -34.36 29.26 -9.08
CA LEU A 389 -34.11 30.51 -8.32
C LEU A 389 -32.81 30.27 -7.48
N ALA A 390 -31.71 31.02 -7.64
CA ALA A 390 -31.39 32.08 -8.59
C ALA A 390 -29.87 32.16 -8.81
N GLU A 391 -29.44 32.68 -9.96
CA GLU A 391 -28.07 33.19 -10.15
C GLU A 391 -27.95 34.68 -9.78
N GLN A 392 -26.70 35.18 -9.80
CA GLN A 392 -26.29 36.57 -9.52
C GLN A 392 -26.39 36.94 -8.02
N THR A 393 -25.42 37.63 -7.40
CA THR A 393 -24.47 38.62 -7.92
C THR A 393 -23.11 38.66 -7.18
N HIS A 394 -22.13 39.31 -7.84
CA HIS A 394 -20.93 39.97 -7.28
C HIS A 394 -19.81 39.13 -6.66
N ALA A 395 -18.60 39.41 -7.17
CA ALA A 395 -17.33 39.13 -6.52
C ALA A 395 -16.98 40.25 -5.54
N ASP A 396 -16.19 39.93 -4.52
CA ASP A 396 -15.22 40.87 -3.95
C ASP A 396 -13.96 40.12 -3.49
N SER A 397 -12.87 40.86 -3.30
CA SER A 397 -11.52 40.35 -3.02
C SER A 397 -11.32 40.05 -1.53
N LEU A 398 -10.42 39.13 -1.17
CA LEU A 398 -9.61 39.23 0.06
C LEU A 398 -8.41 38.24 0.09
N GLU A 399 -7.24 38.83 -0.14
CA GLU A 399 -5.88 38.53 0.36
C GLU A 399 -5.43 37.11 0.78
N ASN A 400 -4.24 36.77 0.29
CA ASN A 400 -3.46 35.57 0.64
C ASN A 400 -2.35 35.93 1.65
N PRO A 401 -2.31 35.33 2.86
CA PRO A 401 -1.25 35.60 3.83
C PRO A 401 0.04 34.84 3.45
N GLN A 402 1.00 35.53 2.82
CA GLN A 402 2.38 35.06 2.76
C GLN A 402 2.95 34.89 4.17
N VAL A 403 3.61 33.76 4.41
CA VAL A 403 4.49 33.54 5.57
C VAL A 403 5.78 32.93 5.06
N ASP A 404 6.60 33.77 4.45
CA ASP A 404 7.97 33.43 4.08
C ASP A 404 8.83 33.44 5.35
N ASP A 405 9.04 32.27 5.96
CA ASP A 405 10.00 32.08 7.04
C ASP A 405 11.33 31.54 6.47
N PRO A 406 12.34 32.40 6.23
CA PRO A 406 13.58 31.99 5.59
C PRO A 406 14.41 30.99 6.42
N LYS A 407 14.13 30.82 7.72
CA LYS A 407 14.83 29.82 8.54
C LYS A 407 14.49 28.39 8.15
N LEU A 408 13.28 28.15 7.63
CA LEU A 408 12.85 26.83 7.20
C LEU A 408 13.60 26.35 5.94
N ALA A 409 14.11 27.28 5.13
CA ALA A 409 14.93 26.97 3.96
C ALA A 409 16.36 26.56 4.35
N GLU A 410 16.92 27.16 5.42
CA GLU A 410 18.28 26.88 5.88
C GLU A 410 18.40 25.50 6.53
N GLU A 411 17.42 25.08 7.36
CA GLU A 411 17.35 23.71 7.92
C GLU A 411 17.11 22.62 6.84
N LEU A 412 16.64 22.98 5.64
CA LEU A 412 16.49 22.05 4.52
C LEU A 412 17.73 21.94 3.63
N GLY A 413 18.72 22.84 3.77
CA GLY A 413 19.94 22.86 2.97
C GLY A 413 21.06 21.93 3.47
N SER A 414 21.04 21.53 4.75
CA SER A 414 22.12 20.75 5.36
C SER A 414 21.88 19.24 5.31
N LEU A 415 22.43 18.58 4.28
CA LEU A 415 23.16 17.30 4.31
C LEU A 415 22.61 16.17 5.23
N GLY A 416 22.30 14.95 4.77
CA GLY A 416 22.48 14.28 3.48
C GLY A 416 22.26 12.76 3.68
N PRO A 417 22.31 11.90 2.65
CA PRO A 417 22.00 10.46 2.79
C PRO A 417 23.18 9.67 3.39
N GLN A 418 23.48 9.88 4.67
CA GLN A 418 24.46 9.10 5.45
C GLN A 418 23.81 8.44 6.67
N ASP A 419 23.12 7.33 6.43
CA ASP A 419 22.88 6.28 7.42
C ASP A 419 22.66 4.97 6.66
N ALA A 420 23.69 4.12 6.63
CA ALA A 420 23.54 2.76 6.11
C ALA A 420 22.67 1.97 7.11
N ALA A 421 21.50 1.51 6.67
CA ALA A 421 20.55 0.83 7.56
C ALA A 421 21.23 -0.39 8.24
N PRO A 422 21.27 -0.46 9.57
CA PRO A 422 21.98 -1.53 10.27
C PRO A 422 21.33 -2.89 10.00
N ALA A 423 22.14 -3.95 10.02
CA ALA A 423 21.71 -5.30 9.66
C ALA A 423 20.44 -5.75 10.41
N LEU A 424 19.45 -6.21 9.64
CA LEU A 424 18.10 -6.59 10.09
C LEU A 424 18.04 -7.94 10.81
N THR A 425 19.07 -8.26 11.62
CA THR A 425 19.11 -9.51 12.38
C THR A 425 18.02 -9.54 13.45
N ALA A 426 17.40 -10.72 13.64
CA ALA A 426 16.31 -10.90 14.60
C ALA A 426 16.71 -10.51 16.06
N GLU A 427 17.99 -10.63 16.40
CA GLU A 427 18.54 -10.25 17.72
C GLU A 427 18.53 -8.74 17.97
N ASN A 428 18.65 -7.92 16.91
CA ASN A 428 18.55 -6.47 17.02
C ASN A 428 17.09 -6.01 17.11
N LEU A 429 16.19 -6.67 16.39
CA LEU A 429 14.77 -6.33 16.31
C LEU A 429 13.98 -6.72 17.58
N ALA A 430 14.42 -7.75 18.30
CA ALA A 430 13.77 -8.24 19.53
C ALA A 430 13.64 -7.17 20.65
N LYS A 431 14.52 -6.17 20.69
CA LYS A 431 14.69 -5.24 21.83
C LYS A 431 13.56 -4.21 21.99
N HIS A 432 12.58 -4.18 21.09
CA HIS A 432 11.58 -3.10 21.00
C HIS A 432 10.12 -3.57 20.79
N LEU A 433 9.78 -4.81 21.12
CA LEU A 433 8.42 -5.35 21.01
C LEU A 433 7.50 -4.84 22.15
N GLU A 434 6.53 -3.97 21.85
CA GLU A 434 5.46 -3.59 22.80
C GLU A 434 4.26 -4.57 22.70
N PRO A 435 3.81 -5.23 23.80
CA PRO A 435 2.67 -6.15 23.77
C PRO A 435 1.34 -5.42 23.53
N LEU A 436 0.42 -6.04 22.79
CA LEU A 436 -0.87 -5.45 22.42
C LEU A 436 -1.97 -5.64 23.48
N ASN A 437 -1.79 -6.56 24.43
CA ASN A 437 -2.66 -6.74 25.61
C ASN A 437 -1.97 -6.24 26.89
N LEU A 438 -2.78 -5.85 27.89
CA LEU A 438 -2.33 -5.60 29.27
C LEU A 438 -2.77 -6.69 30.27
N GLN A 439 -3.73 -7.53 29.89
CA GLN A 439 -4.56 -8.25 30.87
C GLN A 439 -4.06 -9.67 31.17
N ASP A 440 -3.56 -10.39 30.17
CA ASP A 440 -3.23 -11.82 30.30
C ASP A 440 -2.09 -12.07 31.30
N GLN A 441 -1.07 -11.21 31.31
CA GLN A 441 0.03 -11.26 32.28
C GLN A 441 -0.44 -11.04 33.72
N GLN A 442 -1.53 -10.32 33.94
CA GLN A 442 -2.08 -10.10 35.27
C GLN A 442 -2.86 -11.33 35.76
N GLU A 443 -3.58 -12.02 34.88
CA GLU A 443 -4.36 -13.21 35.23
C GLU A 443 -3.50 -14.46 35.41
N GLU A 444 -2.50 -14.72 34.56
CA GLU A 444 -1.53 -15.82 34.80
C GLU A 444 -0.69 -15.60 36.07
N TYR A 445 -0.25 -14.35 36.33
CA TYR A 445 0.46 -14.03 37.56
C TYR A 445 -0.42 -14.22 38.80
N ASN A 446 -1.68 -13.76 38.75
CA ASN A 446 -2.63 -13.98 39.84
C ASN A 446 -2.95 -15.47 40.06
N ALA A 447 -3.12 -16.25 38.99
CA ALA A 447 -3.38 -17.69 39.05
C ALA A 447 -2.17 -18.47 39.62
N THR A 448 -0.96 -18.15 39.20
CA THR A 448 0.26 -18.79 39.75
C THR A 448 0.50 -18.38 41.21
N VAL A 449 0.26 -17.12 41.59
CA VAL A 449 0.31 -16.66 43.00
C VAL A 449 -0.76 -17.33 43.87
N GLU A 450 -1.98 -17.53 43.34
CA GLU A 450 -3.05 -18.33 43.97
C GLU A 450 -2.61 -19.78 44.21
N GLN A 451 -2.06 -20.45 43.19
CA GLN A 451 -1.56 -21.83 43.31
C GLN A 451 -0.41 -21.95 44.30
N GLN A 452 0.52 -20.99 44.33
CA GLN A 452 1.61 -20.95 45.31
C GLN A 452 1.09 -20.71 46.75
N LYS A 453 0.09 -19.84 46.94
CA LYS A 453 -0.58 -19.64 48.24
C LYS A 453 -1.31 -20.92 48.70
N LYS A 454 -1.99 -21.63 47.79
CA LYS A 454 -2.65 -22.92 48.06
C LYS A 454 -1.62 -24.00 48.45
N LYS A 455 -0.51 -24.14 47.71
CA LYS A 455 0.60 -25.06 48.07
C LYS A 455 1.22 -24.73 49.44
N LYS A 456 1.46 -23.44 49.75
CA LYS A 456 2.01 -23.02 51.05
C LYS A 456 1.07 -23.27 52.23
N LYS A 457 -0.26 -23.24 52.03
CA LYS A 457 -1.23 -23.66 53.07
C LYS A 457 -1.28 -25.18 53.29
N ALA A 458 -0.99 -25.99 52.28
CA ALA A 458 -1.02 -27.46 52.39
C ALA A 458 0.22 -28.06 53.07
N ALA A 459 1.36 -27.37 53.07
CA ALA A 459 2.64 -27.84 53.61
C ALA A 459 2.93 -27.37 55.04
N GLY A 460 1.90 -26.97 55.80
CA GLY A 460 2.05 -26.06 56.94
C GLY A 460 1.51 -26.53 58.29
N TRP A 461 1.55 -27.83 58.64
CA TRP A 461 1.35 -28.32 60.02
C TRP A 461 1.95 -29.72 60.23
N SER A 462 3.14 -29.80 60.84
CA SER A 462 3.66 -31.00 61.54
C SER A 462 4.90 -30.68 62.40
N ILE A 463 4.67 -30.12 63.59
CA ILE A 463 5.49 -30.30 64.81
C ILE A 463 4.48 -30.49 65.96
#